data_AF-A0A6S6U8V9-F1
#
_entry.id   AF-A0A6S6U8V9-F1
#
_cell.length_a   1.000
_cell.length_b   1.000
_cell.length_c   1.000
_cell.angle_alpha   90.00
_cell.angle_beta   90.00
_cell.angle_gamma   90.00
#
_symmetry.space_group_name_H-M   'P 1'
#
loop_
_entity.id
_entity.type
_entity.pdbx_description
1 polymer ?
#
loop_
_entity_poly.entity_id
_entity_poly.type
_entity_poly.pdbx_seq_one_letter_code
_entity_poly.pdbx_strand_id
1 'polypeptide(L)'
;MTQAKRIRSRIHTLNFDQEYSAAIFEDIASQESVKKTLQRSQHIIAKTSTKKFYRLYTSTGGDNAPYRIYDNQDMIEFDPSAYTFNAFWQTSKSSMQTVSAVIRNYLGTMNPVDIKTLCQNFGRNRVKRELIQKYKEMYAQGYINVKGMEIKLEGRYDRNPAFREILGMINDC
;
A
#
# COMPACT_ATOMS: atom_id res chain seq x y z
N MET A 1 -31.58 -15.28 11.38
CA MET A 1 -30.64 -14.37 10.67
C MET A 1 -30.20 -15.04 9.36
N THR A 2 -30.29 -14.40 8.19
CA THR A 2 -29.98 -15.05 6.90
C THR A 2 -28.48 -15.38 6.76
N GLN A 3 -28.13 -16.40 5.97
CA GLN A 3 -26.73 -16.75 5.68
C GLN A 3 -25.93 -15.55 5.16
N ALA A 4 -26.51 -14.75 4.27
CA ALA A 4 -25.87 -13.53 3.75
C ALA A 4 -25.58 -12.49 4.85
N LYS A 5 -26.49 -12.33 5.83
CA LYS A 5 -26.28 -11.41 6.95
C LYS A 5 -25.18 -11.91 7.91
N ARG A 6 -25.08 -13.23 8.13
CA ARG A 6 -23.98 -13.85 8.89
C ARG A 6 -22.63 -13.61 8.24
N ILE A 7 -22.54 -13.83 6.92
CA ILE A 7 -21.31 -13.59 6.14
C ILE A 7 -20.89 -12.12 6.23
N ARG A 8 -21.80 -11.16 6.00
CA ARG A 8 -21.48 -9.72 6.10
C ARG A 8 -21.02 -9.33 7.50
N SER A 9 -21.72 -9.79 8.53
CA SER A 9 -21.33 -9.53 9.92
C SER A 9 -19.91 -10.04 10.20
N ARG A 10 -19.58 -11.26 9.76
CA ARG A 10 -18.22 -11.81 9.88
C ARG A 10 -17.21 -10.97 9.11
N ILE A 11 -17.51 -10.54 7.88
CA ILE A 11 -16.63 -9.63 7.10
C ILE A 11 -16.28 -8.37 7.90
N HIS A 12 -17.23 -7.76 8.61
CA HIS A 12 -16.98 -6.56 9.41
C HIS A 12 -16.08 -6.79 10.64
N THR A 13 -15.92 -8.04 11.08
CA THR A 13 -15.01 -8.40 12.18
C THR A 13 -13.57 -8.67 11.72
N LEU A 14 -13.35 -8.80 10.41
CA LEU A 14 -12.03 -9.10 9.87
C LEU A 14 -11.12 -7.88 9.91
N ASN A 15 -9.83 -8.11 10.13
CA ASN A 15 -8.80 -7.10 9.93
C ASN A 15 -8.69 -6.74 8.44
N PHE A 16 -8.51 -5.47 8.11
CA PHE A 16 -8.48 -5.01 6.71
C PHE A 16 -7.12 -5.24 6.03
N ASP A 17 -6.07 -5.43 6.82
CA ASP A 17 -4.69 -5.61 6.38
C ASP A 17 -4.29 -7.09 6.21
N GLN A 18 -5.22 -8.00 6.47
CA GLN A 18 -5.01 -9.44 6.37
C GLN A 18 -5.77 -10.03 5.16
N GLU A 19 -5.14 -11.00 4.51
CA GLU A 19 -5.70 -11.72 3.37
C GLU A 19 -6.51 -12.93 3.85
N TYR A 20 -7.73 -13.10 3.34
CA TYR A 20 -8.61 -14.21 3.72
C TYR A 20 -9.07 -15.04 2.52
N SER A 21 -9.30 -16.33 2.74
CA SER A 21 -9.96 -17.22 1.79
C SER A 21 -11.44 -17.37 2.13
N ALA A 22 -12.25 -17.88 1.20
CA ALA A 22 -13.66 -18.17 1.45
C ALA A 22 -13.89 -19.23 2.55
N ALA A 23 -12.85 -19.97 2.95
CA ALA A 23 -12.93 -21.04 3.94
C ALA A 23 -13.34 -20.53 5.34
N ILE A 24 -13.08 -19.26 5.66
CA ILE A 24 -13.45 -18.66 6.95
C ILE A 24 -14.96 -18.52 7.19
N PHE A 25 -15.78 -18.90 6.19
CA PHE A 25 -17.23 -18.84 6.26
C PHE A 25 -17.90 -20.22 6.14
N GLU A 26 -17.12 -21.30 6.01
CA GLU A 26 -17.64 -22.67 5.85
C GLU A 26 -18.45 -23.13 7.07
N ASP A 27 -18.16 -22.57 8.24
CA ASP A 27 -18.87 -22.80 9.50
C ASP A 27 -20.25 -22.10 9.58
N ILE A 28 -20.50 -21.10 8.75
CA ILE A 28 -21.69 -20.23 8.87
C ILE A 28 -22.60 -20.22 7.65
N ALA A 29 -22.14 -20.69 6.48
CA ALA A 29 -22.92 -20.71 5.24
C ALA A 29 -22.42 -21.74 4.22
N SER A 30 -23.27 -22.12 3.27
CA SER A 30 -22.87 -23.00 2.14
C SER A 30 -21.94 -22.28 1.17
N GLN A 31 -21.09 -23.03 0.47
CA GLN A 31 -20.14 -22.48 -0.50
C GLN A 31 -20.81 -21.60 -1.57
N GLU A 32 -22.01 -21.98 -2.03
CA GLU A 32 -22.74 -21.21 -3.03
C GLU A 32 -23.22 -19.85 -2.48
N SER A 33 -23.72 -19.83 -1.25
CA SER A 33 -24.11 -18.61 -0.55
C SER A 33 -22.91 -17.69 -0.27
N VAL A 34 -21.77 -18.26 0.10
CA VAL A 34 -20.51 -17.54 0.31
C VAL A 34 -20.07 -16.88 -1.00
N LYS A 35 -19.99 -17.65 -2.09
CA LYS A 35 -19.60 -17.14 -3.41
C LYS A 35 -20.50 -16.00 -3.87
N LYS A 36 -21.82 -16.18 -3.82
CA LYS A 36 -22.81 -15.15 -4.21
C LYS A 36 -22.70 -13.89 -3.35
N THR A 37 -22.50 -14.05 -2.04
CA THR A 37 -22.42 -12.92 -1.11
C THR A 37 -21.11 -12.15 -1.27
N LEU A 38 -19.98 -12.83 -1.43
CA LEU A 38 -18.68 -12.19 -1.65
C LEU A 38 -18.66 -11.43 -2.99
N GLN A 39 -19.15 -12.03 -4.08
CA GLN A 39 -19.23 -11.37 -5.39
C GLN A 39 -20.05 -10.07 -5.38
N ARG A 40 -21.06 -9.99 -4.51
CA ARG A 40 -21.96 -8.81 -4.40
C ARG A 40 -21.56 -7.87 -3.26
N SER A 41 -20.56 -8.24 -2.46
CA SER A 41 -20.19 -7.46 -1.28
C SER A 41 -19.39 -6.23 -1.70
N GLN A 42 -19.91 -5.06 -1.36
CA GLN A 42 -19.17 -3.80 -1.49
C GLN A 42 -18.12 -3.64 -0.37
N HIS A 43 -18.09 -4.53 0.62
CA HIS A 43 -17.21 -4.44 1.79
C HIS A 43 -15.96 -5.31 1.67
N ILE A 44 -15.61 -5.77 0.46
CA ILE A 44 -14.40 -6.55 0.20
C ILE A 44 -13.72 -6.10 -1.09
N ILE A 45 -12.41 -6.32 -1.18
CA ILE A 45 -11.62 -6.16 -2.40
C ILE A 45 -11.21 -7.57 -2.88
N ALA A 46 -11.78 -8.00 -4.00
CA ALA A 46 -11.46 -9.26 -4.65
C ALA A 46 -10.56 -9.01 -5.89
N LYS A 47 -9.28 -8.73 -5.67
CA LYS A 47 -8.28 -8.55 -6.74
C LYS A 47 -7.03 -9.41 -6.51
N THR A 48 -7.21 -10.66 -6.09
CA THR A 48 -6.09 -11.60 -5.99
C THR A 48 -6.24 -12.70 -7.03
N SER A 49 -5.14 -13.08 -7.67
CA SER A 49 -5.08 -14.23 -8.58
C SER A 49 -5.37 -15.57 -7.88
N THR A 50 -5.40 -15.57 -6.55
CA THR A 50 -5.48 -16.74 -5.66
C THR A 50 -6.88 -17.01 -5.10
N LYS A 51 -7.93 -16.34 -5.59
CA LYS A 51 -9.32 -16.44 -5.08
C LYS A 51 -9.48 -16.00 -3.61
N LYS A 52 -8.57 -15.16 -3.12
CA LYS A 52 -8.61 -14.57 -1.79
C LYS A 52 -9.14 -13.14 -1.84
N PHE A 53 -9.54 -12.61 -0.70
CA PHE A 53 -10.06 -11.26 -0.60
C PHE A 53 -9.54 -10.54 0.65
N TYR A 54 -9.57 -9.22 0.58
CA TYR A 54 -9.36 -8.34 1.72
C TYR A 54 -10.69 -7.74 2.11
N ARG A 55 -10.90 -7.46 3.41
CA ARG A 55 -12.01 -6.60 3.83
C ARG A 55 -11.74 -5.19 3.31
N LEU A 56 -12.74 -4.60 2.66
CA LEU A 56 -12.72 -3.18 2.34
C LEU A 56 -12.89 -2.39 3.64
N TYR A 57 -11.95 -1.52 3.93
CA TYR A 57 -12.07 -0.59 5.03
C TYR A 57 -13.24 0.36 4.77
N THR A 58 -14.29 0.28 5.60
CA THR A 58 -15.41 1.22 5.60
C THR A 58 -15.33 2.09 6.83
N SER A 59 -15.15 3.39 6.63
CA SER A 59 -15.21 4.39 7.68
C SER A 59 -16.61 4.46 8.29
N THR A 60 -16.87 3.75 9.37
CA THR A 60 -17.89 4.21 10.33
C THR A 60 -17.27 5.36 11.09
N GLY A 61 -17.85 6.56 10.96
CA GLY A 61 -17.26 7.81 11.44
C GLY A 61 -16.82 7.73 12.90
N GLY A 62 -15.63 8.22 13.19
CA GLY A 62 -15.15 8.38 14.56
C GLY A 62 -13.65 8.25 14.76
N ASP A 63 -12.95 7.43 13.97
CA ASP A 63 -11.53 7.18 14.24
C ASP A 63 -10.62 7.92 13.25
N ASN A 64 -9.99 8.97 13.77
CA ASN A 64 -8.88 9.70 13.16
C ASN A 64 -7.67 8.78 12.98
N ALA A 65 -7.65 7.97 11.91
CA ALA A 65 -6.42 7.41 11.39
C ALA A 65 -5.78 8.46 10.48
N PRO A 66 -4.67 9.13 10.88
CA PRO A 66 -4.04 10.21 10.09
C PRO A 66 -3.71 9.76 8.66
N TYR A 67 -3.35 8.48 8.52
CA TYR A 67 -3.12 7.75 7.27
C TYR A 67 -4.25 7.88 6.22
N ARG A 68 -5.51 8.06 6.65
CA ARG A 68 -6.68 8.01 5.76
C ARG A 68 -6.90 9.29 4.97
N ILE A 69 -6.41 10.43 5.47
CA ILE A 69 -6.56 11.71 4.77
C ILE A 69 -5.85 11.63 3.42
N TYR A 70 -4.69 10.96 3.37
CA TYR A 70 -3.82 10.95 2.21
C TYR A 70 -3.93 9.72 1.31
N ASP A 71 -4.43 8.57 1.79
CA ASP A 71 -4.47 7.33 0.97
C ASP A 71 -5.44 7.42 -0.23
N ASN A 72 -6.47 8.28 -0.13
CA ASN A 72 -7.42 8.59 -1.22
C ASN A 72 -7.10 9.90 -1.97
N GLN A 73 -6.07 10.63 -1.56
CA GLN A 73 -5.66 11.88 -2.22
C GLN A 73 -4.51 11.58 -3.17
N ASP A 74 -4.62 12.06 -4.41
CA ASP A 74 -3.50 11.97 -5.36
C ASP A 74 -2.51 13.12 -5.20
N MET A 75 -2.93 14.23 -4.57
CA MET A 75 -2.10 15.40 -4.29
C MET A 75 -2.17 15.83 -2.83
N ILE A 76 -1.07 16.37 -2.32
CA ILE A 76 -0.93 16.88 -0.97
C ILE A 76 -0.15 18.18 -0.95
N GLU A 77 -0.39 18.99 0.07
CA GLU A 77 0.57 20.02 0.46
C GLU A 77 1.76 19.34 1.13
N PHE A 78 2.86 19.23 0.41
CA PHE A 78 4.11 18.68 0.88
C PHE A 78 4.91 19.77 1.60
N ASP A 79 5.26 19.52 2.85
CA ASP A 79 6.21 20.34 3.63
C ASP A 79 7.58 19.64 3.71
N PRO A 80 8.66 20.23 3.16
CA PRO A 80 10.01 19.71 3.30
C PRO A 80 10.48 19.53 4.74
N SER A 81 9.95 20.31 5.70
CA SER A 81 10.37 20.27 7.11
C SER A 81 9.91 19.02 7.86
N ALA A 82 8.94 18.28 7.29
CA ALA A 82 8.44 17.04 7.86
C ALA A 82 9.40 15.85 7.70
N TYR A 83 10.54 16.04 7.01
CA TYR A 83 11.50 14.99 6.67
C TYR A 83 12.92 15.41 7.02
N THR A 84 13.81 14.42 7.18
CA THR A 84 15.20 14.65 7.62
C THR A 84 16.07 15.33 6.57
N PHE A 85 15.71 15.24 5.29
CA PHE A 85 16.34 15.98 4.19
C PHE A 85 15.27 16.29 3.12
N ASN A 86 15.46 17.37 2.36
CA ASN A 86 14.51 17.72 1.31
C ASN A 86 14.77 16.92 0.02
N ALA A 87 13.95 15.90 -0.25
CA ALA A 87 14.03 15.12 -1.50
C ALA A 87 13.62 15.90 -2.76
N PHE A 88 12.99 17.07 -2.60
CA PHE A 88 12.61 17.98 -3.67
C PHE A 88 13.47 19.25 -3.58
N TRP A 89 14.77 19.11 -3.84
CA TRP A 89 15.78 20.16 -3.63
C TRP A 89 15.47 21.52 -4.30
N GLN A 90 14.63 21.55 -5.34
CA GLN A 90 14.20 22.78 -6.02
C GLN A 90 13.09 23.54 -5.28
N THR A 91 12.40 22.90 -4.33
CA THR A 91 11.28 23.48 -3.58
C THR A 91 11.63 23.51 -2.10
N SER A 92 12.11 24.66 -1.62
CA SER A 92 12.45 24.87 -0.21
C SER A 92 11.25 25.26 0.67
N LYS A 93 10.06 25.37 0.08
CA LYS A 93 8.81 25.77 0.75
C LYS A 93 7.74 24.70 0.50
N SER A 94 6.67 24.77 1.28
CA SER A 94 5.48 23.94 1.06
C SER A 94 4.99 24.05 -0.38
N SER A 95 4.67 22.92 -0.99
CA SER A 95 4.24 22.86 -2.38
C SER A 95 3.26 21.72 -2.62
N MET A 96 2.40 21.87 -3.63
CA MET A 96 1.52 20.78 -4.04
C MET A 96 2.33 19.71 -4.77
N GLN A 97 2.34 18.50 -4.23
CA GLN A 97 3.04 17.35 -4.81
C GLN A 97 2.09 16.17 -4.89
N THR A 98 2.34 15.26 -5.84
CA THR A 98 1.58 14.00 -5.86
C THR A 98 2.05 13.09 -4.73
N VAL A 99 1.13 12.35 -4.12
CA VAL A 99 1.46 11.38 -3.05
C VAL A 99 2.50 10.38 -3.54
N SER A 100 2.34 9.87 -4.78
CA SER A 100 3.29 8.95 -5.40
C SER A 100 4.68 9.58 -5.57
N ALA A 101 4.79 10.86 -5.96
CA ALA A 101 6.08 11.53 -6.08
C ALA A 101 6.77 11.64 -4.71
N VAL A 102 6.04 12.08 -3.68
CA VAL A 102 6.58 12.20 -2.32
C VAL A 102 7.08 10.85 -1.82
N ILE A 103 6.23 9.82 -1.84
CA ILE A 103 6.60 8.48 -1.40
C ILE A 103 7.82 7.96 -2.18
N ARG A 104 7.81 8.02 -3.51
CA ARG A 104 8.87 7.43 -4.33
C ARG A 104 10.21 8.16 -4.17
N ASN A 105 10.21 9.48 -3.98
CA ASN A 105 11.44 10.25 -3.76
C ASN A 105 12.07 9.89 -2.40
N TYR A 106 11.29 9.87 -1.33
CA TYR A 106 11.78 9.52 0.00
C TYR A 106 12.12 8.04 0.17
N LEU A 107 11.45 7.12 -0.53
CA LEU A 107 11.92 5.73 -0.60
C LEU A 107 13.30 5.61 -1.27
N GLY A 108 13.65 6.55 -2.16
CA GLY A 108 14.94 6.55 -2.86
C GLY A 108 16.13 6.87 -1.95
N THR A 109 15.90 7.40 -0.76
CA THR A 109 16.98 7.82 0.14
C THR A 109 17.28 6.80 1.23
N MET A 110 16.46 5.76 1.33
CA MET A 110 16.66 4.64 2.26
C MET A 110 16.82 5.09 3.72
N ASN A 111 16.29 6.27 4.07
CA ASN A 111 16.35 6.80 5.42
C ASN A 111 15.23 6.18 6.27
N PRO A 112 15.55 5.45 7.36
CA PRO A 112 14.54 4.77 8.17
C PRO A 112 13.54 5.72 8.83
N VAL A 113 13.99 6.93 9.23
CA VAL A 113 13.14 7.94 9.89
C VAL A 113 12.11 8.45 8.89
N ASP A 114 12.54 8.80 7.68
CA ASP A 114 11.64 9.31 6.65
C ASP A 114 10.69 8.24 6.13
N ILE A 115 11.15 6.98 6.01
CA ILE A 115 10.28 5.86 5.64
C ILE A 115 9.21 5.63 6.70
N LYS A 116 9.56 5.76 7.99
CA LYS A 116 8.58 5.72 9.07
C LYS A 116 7.59 6.89 8.98
N THR A 117 8.05 8.10 8.66
CA THR A 117 7.17 9.25 8.40
C THR A 117 6.23 9.00 7.22
N LEU A 118 6.72 8.43 6.11
CA LEU A 118 5.88 8.03 4.98
C LEU A 118 4.82 7.01 5.39
N CYS A 119 5.22 5.98 6.15
CA CYS A 119 4.29 5.00 6.69
C CYS A 119 3.21 5.71 7.52
N GLN A 120 3.60 6.58 8.47
CA GLN A 120 2.75 7.36 9.37
C GLN A 120 1.74 8.26 8.64
N ASN A 121 2.12 8.82 7.50
CA ASN A 121 1.29 9.76 6.75
C ASN A 121 0.42 9.07 5.71
N PHE A 122 0.94 8.07 5.00
CA PHE A 122 0.27 7.49 3.81
C PHE A 122 -0.23 6.06 4.00
N GLY A 123 0.17 5.42 5.09
CA GLY A 123 -0.16 4.03 5.38
C GLY A 123 0.83 3.06 4.76
N ARG A 124 1.24 2.06 5.57
CA ARG A 124 2.20 1.02 5.18
C ARG A 124 1.88 0.39 3.83
N ASN A 125 0.62 0.06 3.58
CA ASN A 125 0.21 -0.63 2.35
C ASN A 125 0.34 0.25 1.09
N ARG A 126 0.10 1.56 1.21
CA ARG A 126 0.32 2.51 0.11
C ARG A 126 1.80 2.63 -0.21
N VAL A 127 2.62 2.85 0.82
CA VAL A 127 4.07 2.98 0.70
C VAL A 127 4.68 1.71 0.07
N LYS A 128 4.25 0.53 0.53
CA LYS A 128 4.65 -0.77 -0.04
C LYS A 128 4.26 -0.91 -1.52
N ARG A 129 3.05 -0.49 -1.89
CA ARG A 129 2.57 -0.52 -3.29
C ARG A 129 3.44 0.37 -4.18
N GLU A 130 3.74 1.58 -3.74
CA GLU A 130 4.61 2.51 -4.47
C GLU A 130 6.04 1.99 -4.61
N LEU A 131 6.60 1.35 -3.57
CA LEU A 131 7.90 0.69 -3.65
C LEU A 131 7.91 -0.38 -4.74
N ILE A 132 6.94 -1.30 -4.71
CA ILE A 132 6.83 -2.38 -5.70
C ILE A 132 6.71 -1.81 -7.11
N GLN A 133 5.86 -0.80 -7.29
CA GLN A 133 5.61 -0.20 -8.59
C GLN A 133 6.86 0.51 -9.13
N LYS A 134 7.55 1.30 -8.29
CA LYS A 134 8.83 1.95 -8.63
C LYS A 134 9.87 0.94 -9.13
N TYR A 135 10.05 -0.17 -8.41
CA TYR A 135 11.05 -1.18 -8.79
C TYR A 135 10.64 -1.99 -10.02
N LYS A 136 9.34 -2.25 -10.23
CA LYS A 136 8.86 -2.87 -11.47
C LYS A 136 9.13 -1.98 -12.69
N GLU A 137 8.83 -0.70 -12.59
CA GLU A 137 9.07 0.28 -13.65
C GLU A 137 10.57 0.38 -13.96
N MET A 138 11.40 0.47 -12.92
CA MET A 138 12.85 0.53 -13.05
C MET A 138 13.44 -0.74 -13.71
N TYR A 139 13.00 -1.93 -13.33
CA TYR A 139 13.47 -3.17 -13.96
C TYR A 139 12.89 -3.38 -15.36
N ALA A 140 11.71 -2.83 -15.66
CA ALA A 140 11.15 -2.84 -17.01
C ALA A 140 11.94 -1.96 -17.98
N GLN A 141 12.56 -0.87 -17.48
CA GLN A 141 13.51 -0.07 -18.27
C GLN A 141 14.80 -0.85 -18.58
N GLY A 142 15.17 -1.82 -17.75
CA GLY A 142 16.31 -2.72 -17.97
C GLY A 142 17.68 -2.12 -17.66
N TYR A 143 17.74 -0.85 -17.27
CA TYR A 143 18.97 -0.19 -16.84
C TYR A 143 18.66 0.98 -15.89
N ILE A 144 19.66 1.38 -15.10
CA ILE A 144 19.66 2.65 -14.37
C ILE A 144 20.82 3.51 -14.87
N ASN A 145 20.56 4.79 -15.09
CA ASN A 145 21.61 5.75 -15.41
C ASN A 145 22.12 6.39 -14.11
N VAL A 146 23.37 6.12 -13.77
CA VAL A 146 24.05 6.73 -12.62
C VAL A 146 25.18 7.60 -13.14
N LYS A 147 24.97 8.93 -13.13
CA LYS A 147 25.96 9.92 -13.59
C LYS A 147 26.48 9.67 -15.01
N GLY A 148 25.60 9.24 -15.93
CA GLY A 148 25.95 8.93 -17.31
C GLY A 148 26.36 7.47 -17.56
N MET A 149 26.51 6.65 -16.52
CA MET A 149 26.79 5.22 -16.67
C MET A 149 25.50 4.40 -16.62
N GLU A 150 25.24 3.61 -17.64
CA GLU A 150 24.14 2.66 -17.67
C GLU A 150 24.51 1.36 -16.97
N ILE A 151 23.90 1.12 -15.81
CA ILE A 151 24.01 -0.14 -15.10
C ILE A 151 22.81 -0.98 -15.50
N LYS A 152 23.03 -2.09 -16.19
CA LYS A 152 21.95 -3.02 -16.55
C LYS A 152 21.30 -3.60 -15.30
N LEU A 153 19.98 -3.66 -15.33
CA LEU A 153 19.17 -4.34 -14.32
C LEU A 153 18.70 -5.66 -14.89
N GLU A 154 19.20 -6.75 -14.31
CA GLU A 154 18.88 -8.10 -14.75
C GLU A 154 18.22 -8.90 -13.62
N GLY A 155 17.41 -9.89 -13.99
CA GLY A 155 16.72 -10.76 -13.06
C GLY A 155 15.47 -10.14 -12.42
N ARG A 156 15.15 -10.57 -11.20
CA ARG A 156 13.91 -10.16 -10.52
C ARG A 156 14.14 -8.99 -9.58
N TYR A 157 13.30 -7.96 -9.71
CA TYR A 157 13.37 -6.75 -8.88
C TYR A 157 13.28 -7.02 -7.38
N ASP A 158 12.54 -8.05 -6.96
CA ASP A 158 12.33 -8.42 -5.56
C ASP A 158 13.55 -9.10 -4.90
N ARG A 159 14.58 -9.42 -5.70
CA ARG A 159 15.88 -9.89 -5.22
C ARG A 159 16.88 -8.76 -5.04
N ASN A 160 16.55 -7.54 -5.45
CA ASN A 160 17.43 -6.39 -5.28
C ASN A 160 17.69 -6.11 -3.79
N PRO A 161 18.96 -5.94 -3.35
CA PRO A 161 19.28 -5.69 -1.94
C PRO A 161 18.58 -4.44 -1.39
N ALA A 162 18.60 -3.33 -2.13
CA ALA A 162 17.95 -2.09 -1.71
C ALA A 162 16.42 -2.24 -1.63
N PHE A 163 15.80 -2.99 -2.56
CA PHE A 163 14.38 -3.31 -2.46
C PHE A 163 14.04 -4.04 -1.17
N ARG A 164 14.82 -5.06 -0.81
CA ARG A 164 14.59 -5.87 0.39
C ARG A 164 14.78 -5.09 1.67
N GLU A 165 15.80 -4.24 1.70
CA GLU A 165 16.10 -3.37 2.83
C GLU A 165 14.97 -2.37 3.07
N ILE A 166 14.54 -1.64 2.04
CA ILE A 166 13.43 -0.69 2.14
C ILE A 166 12.12 -1.43 2.49
N LEU A 167 11.90 -2.60 1.91
CA LEU A 167 10.74 -3.43 2.24
C LEU A 167 10.75 -3.87 3.71
N GLY A 168 11.92 -4.20 4.26
CA GLY A 168 12.11 -4.48 5.69
C GLY A 168 11.67 -3.30 6.54
N MET A 169 12.21 -2.12 6.26
CA MET A 169 11.85 -0.88 6.97
C MET A 169 10.34 -0.58 6.91
N ILE A 170 9.69 -0.84 5.77
CA ILE A 170 8.24 -0.67 5.61
C ILE A 170 7.46 -1.72 6.42
N ASN A 171 7.94 -2.96 6.51
CA ASN A 171 7.25 -4.01 7.27
C ASN A 171 7.40 -3.82 8.79
N ASP A 172 8.44 -3.10 9.22
CA ASP A 172 8.67 -2.69 10.62
C ASP A 172 7.90 -1.41 10.99
N CYS A 173 7.18 -0.82 10.02
CA CYS A 173 6.01 0.00 10.27
C CYS A 173 4.80 -0.90 10.64
#